data_AF-K2AR63-F1
#
_entry.id   AF-K2AR63-F1
#
_cell.length_a   1.000
_cell.length_b   1.000
_cell.length_c   1.000
_cell.angle_alpha   90.00
_cell.angle_beta   90.00
_cell.angle_gamma   90.00
#
_symmetry.space_group_name_H-M   'P 1'
#
loop_
_entity.id
_entity.type
_entity.pdbx_description
1 polymer ?
#
loop_
_entity_poly.entity_id
_entity_poly.type
_entity_poly.pdbx_seq_one_letter_code
_entity_poly.pdbx_strand_id
1 'polypeptide(L)'
;MSNSFNNNYTISDVSSRDEWETYFKETEFSNLLQSWIYGEAKKKNEKWKISRGIIKKNNEPIAICQWMEKSIFGLFSVVRVNRGPIYLNKDLEHEDKIGSY
;
A
#
# COMPACT_ATOMS: atom_id res chain seq x y z
N MET A 1 -8.49 -24.50 -22.15
CA MET A 1 -9.44 -24.05 -21.11
C MET A 1 -8.72 -23.00 -20.28
N SER A 2 -8.99 -21.72 -20.50
CA SER A 2 -8.48 -20.65 -19.64
C SER A 2 -9.28 -20.66 -18.34
N ASN A 3 -8.69 -21.15 -17.26
CA ASN A 3 -9.21 -20.85 -15.92
C ASN A 3 -8.95 -19.37 -15.66
N SER A 4 -9.90 -18.50 -16.02
CA SER A 4 -9.88 -17.13 -15.50
C SER A 4 -10.20 -17.22 -14.01
N PHE A 5 -9.18 -17.39 -13.17
CA PHE A 5 -9.31 -17.11 -11.75
C PHE A 5 -9.65 -15.63 -11.64
N ASN A 6 -10.92 -15.32 -11.41
CA ASN A 6 -11.36 -13.96 -11.15
C ASN A 6 -10.86 -13.60 -9.75
N ASN A 7 -9.64 -13.09 -9.67
CA ASN A 7 -9.02 -12.72 -8.40
C ASN A 7 -9.71 -11.46 -7.87
N ASN A 8 -10.37 -11.59 -6.72
CA ASN A 8 -11.03 -10.47 -6.09
C ASN A 8 -10.03 -9.72 -5.23
N TYR A 9 -9.72 -8.48 -5.61
CA TYR A 9 -8.88 -7.58 -4.84
C TYR A 9 -9.74 -6.64 -3.99
N THR A 10 -9.35 -6.45 -2.74
CA THR A 10 -9.92 -5.44 -1.84
C THR A 10 -8.81 -4.68 -1.13
N ILE A 11 -9.15 -3.50 -0.62
CA ILE A 11 -8.29 -2.73 0.27
C ILE A 11 -9.05 -2.43 1.56
N SER A 12 -8.43 -2.74 2.70
CA SER A 12 -8.94 -2.33 4.01
C SER A 12 -8.08 -1.20 4.56
N ASP A 13 -8.72 -0.14 5.04
CA ASP A 13 -8.03 0.99 5.66
C ASP A 13 -7.29 0.56 6.94
N VAL A 14 -6.09 1.10 7.12
CA VAL A 14 -5.29 0.93 8.34
C VAL A 14 -5.40 2.20 9.17
N SER A 15 -5.93 2.05 10.38
CA SER A 15 -6.26 3.20 11.25
C SER A 15 -5.21 3.48 12.33
N SER A 16 -4.34 2.51 12.61
CA SER A 16 -3.35 2.61 13.69
C SER A 16 -1.93 2.29 13.22
N ARG A 17 -0.95 2.80 13.96
CA ARG A 17 0.46 2.49 13.73
C ARG A 17 0.75 1.02 13.99
N ASP A 18 0.22 0.45 15.07
CA ASP A 18 0.54 -0.92 15.48
C ASP A 18 0.02 -1.94 14.46
N GLU A 19 -1.15 -1.69 13.88
CA GLU A 19 -1.68 -2.48 12.76
C GLU A 19 -0.74 -2.39 11.54
N TRP A 20 -0.33 -1.19 11.13
CA TRP A 20 0.61 -1.01 10.02
C TRP A 20 1.93 -1.76 10.26
N GLU A 21 2.50 -1.60 11.46
CA GLU A 21 3.82 -2.13 11.81
C GLU A 21 3.81 -3.66 11.94
N THR A 22 2.65 -4.29 12.21
CA THR A 22 2.49 -5.74 12.13
C THR A 22 2.88 -6.25 10.75
N TYR A 23 2.26 -5.69 9.70
CA TYR A 23 2.55 -6.08 8.32
C TYR A 23 3.89 -5.56 7.83
N PHE A 24 4.25 -4.31 8.17
CA PHE A 24 5.48 -3.68 7.65
C PHE A 24 6.75 -4.42 8.10
N LYS A 25 6.75 -5.00 9.30
CA LYS A 25 7.88 -5.81 9.81
C LYS A 25 8.00 -7.17 9.13
N GLU A 26 6.89 -7.71 8.60
CA GLU A 26 6.89 -8.98 7.86
C GLU A 26 7.44 -8.82 6.45
N THR A 27 7.42 -7.59 5.92
CA THR A 27 7.93 -7.32 4.57
C THR A 27 9.43 -7.60 4.46
N GLU A 28 9.83 -8.33 3.42
CA GLU A 28 11.24 -8.60 3.15
C GLU A 28 12.01 -7.33 2.72
N PHE A 29 11.29 -6.33 2.17
CA PHE A 29 11.87 -5.08 1.67
C PHE A 29 11.29 -3.87 2.39
N SER A 30 11.98 -3.39 3.42
CA SER A 30 11.63 -2.14 4.07
C SER A 30 11.86 -0.95 3.12
N ASN A 31 10.82 -0.19 2.82
CA ASN A 31 10.90 1.02 2.00
C ASN A 31 10.56 2.26 2.84
N LEU A 32 11.55 3.16 3.02
CA LEU A 32 11.38 4.39 3.78
C LEU A 32 10.16 5.20 3.31
N LEU A 33 9.90 5.30 2.01
CA LEU A 33 8.80 6.10 1.44
C LEU A 33 7.41 5.55 1.80
N GLN A 34 7.35 4.28 2.16
CA GLN A 34 6.14 3.60 2.61
C GLN A 34 6.09 3.46 4.14
N SER A 35 7.16 3.81 4.87
CA SER A 35 7.17 3.73 6.34
C SER A 35 6.18 4.70 6.99
N TRP A 36 5.71 4.34 8.19
CA TRP A 36 4.82 5.18 8.98
C TRP A 36 5.44 6.57 9.24
N ILE A 37 6.69 6.59 9.70
CA ILE A 37 7.43 7.81 10.05
C ILE A 37 7.58 8.76 8.87
N TYR A 38 7.80 8.24 7.65
CA TYR A 38 7.87 9.07 6.46
C TYR A 38 6.53 9.74 6.15
N GLY A 39 5.42 9.01 6.26
CA GLY A 39 4.09 9.57 6.11
C GLY A 39 3.82 10.69 7.13
N GLU A 40 4.16 10.46 8.41
CA GLU A 40 4.01 11.48 9.45
C GLU A 40 4.86 12.72 9.17
N ALA A 41 6.09 12.55 8.66
CA ALA A 41 6.93 13.68 8.26
C ALA A 41 6.31 14.49 7.11
N LYS A 42 5.73 13.83 6.10
CA LYS A 42 5.04 14.48 4.97
C LYS A 42 3.76 15.20 5.40
N LYS A 43 2.99 14.60 6.32
CA LYS A 43 1.82 15.22 6.93
C LYS A 43 2.20 16.50 7.69
N LYS A 44 3.18 16.39 8.59
CA LYS A 44 3.59 17.49 9.48
C LYS A 44 4.22 18.67 8.74
N ASN A 45 5.11 18.42 7.80
CA ASN A 45 5.94 19.48 7.20
C ASN A 45 5.44 19.97 5.84
N GLU A 46 4.71 19.14 5.10
CA GLU A 46 4.32 19.42 3.72
C GLU A 46 2.80 19.39 3.50
N LYS A 47 2.01 19.17 4.57
CA LYS A 47 0.54 19.14 4.55
C LYS A 47 -0.04 18.08 3.60
N TRP A 48 0.65 16.95 3.44
CA TRP A 48 0.07 15.80 2.75
C TRP A 48 -0.99 15.14 3.63
N LYS A 49 -2.10 14.73 3.01
CA LYS A 49 -3.03 13.76 3.61
C LYS A 49 -2.47 12.37 3.35
N ILE A 50 -2.37 11.55 4.39
CA ILE A 50 -1.79 10.21 4.32
C ILE A 50 -2.90 9.22 4.56
N SER A 51 -2.99 8.24 3.67
CA SER A 51 -3.88 7.10 3.79
C SER A 51 -3.06 5.83 3.61
N ARG A 52 -3.50 4.78 4.31
CA ARG A 52 -2.79 3.51 4.41
C ARG A 52 -3.80 2.38 4.31
N GLY A 53 -3.43 1.31 3.64
CA GLY A 53 -4.32 0.17 3.48
C GLY A 53 -3.57 -1.15 3.29
N ILE A 54 -4.26 -2.23 3.63
CA ILE A 54 -3.85 -3.61 3.37
C ILE A 54 -4.57 -4.05 2.10
N ILE A 55 -3.79 -4.40 1.08
CA ILE A 55 -4.29 -4.98 -0.16
C ILE A 55 -4.46 -6.48 0.09
N LYS A 56 -5.66 -6.98 -0.21
CA LYS A 56 -6.01 -8.39 -0.07
C LYS A 56 -6.38 -8.98 -1.41
N LYS A 57 -5.98 -10.23 -1.63
CA LYS A 57 -6.40 -11.07 -2.76
C LYS A 57 -7.16 -12.24 -2.20
N ASN A 58 -8.42 -12.40 -2.60
CA ASN A 58 -9.30 -13.45 -2.06
C ASN A 58 -9.37 -13.42 -0.52
N ASN A 59 -9.45 -12.21 0.05
CA ASN A 59 -9.47 -11.91 1.50
C ASN A 59 -8.15 -12.17 2.27
N GLU A 60 -7.12 -12.69 1.61
CA GLU A 60 -5.78 -12.86 2.19
C GLU A 60 -4.92 -11.61 1.98
N PRO A 61 -4.27 -11.04 3.02
CA PRO A 61 -3.32 -9.95 2.88
C PRO A 61 -2.17 -10.33 1.96
N ILE A 62 -1.92 -9.53 0.92
CA ILE A 62 -0.79 -9.75 0.00
C ILE A 62 0.22 -8.60 0.01
N ALA A 63 -0.23 -7.40 0.35
CA ALA A 63 0.61 -6.21 0.35
C ALA A 63 0.04 -5.12 1.25
N ILE A 64 0.87 -4.15 1.61
CA ILE A 64 0.48 -2.90 2.25
C ILE A 64 0.83 -1.71 1.36
N CYS A 65 0.04 -0.64 1.45
CA CYS A 65 0.22 0.54 0.62
C CYS A 65 -0.04 1.81 1.41
N GLN A 66 0.90 2.76 1.33
CA GLN A 66 0.75 4.14 1.76
C GLN A 66 0.62 5.02 0.51
N TRP A 67 -0.49 5.76 0.43
CA TRP A 67 -0.69 6.80 -0.58
C TRP A 67 -0.85 8.17 0.07
N MET A 68 -0.34 9.16 -0.65
CA MET A 68 -0.27 10.54 -0.17
C MET A 68 -1.03 11.45 -1.13
N GLU A 69 -2.00 12.18 -0.60
CA GLU A 69 -2.81 13.14 -1.35
C GLU A 69 -2.41 14.58 -0.99
N LYS A 70 -2.22 15.43 -1.99
CA LYS A 70 -2.00 16.87 -1.81
C LYS A 70 -2.93 17.65 -2.71
N SER A 71 -3.72 18.53 -2.11
CA SER A 71 -4.53 19.49 -2.85
C SER A 71 -3.66 20.63 -3.39
N ILE A 72 -3.93 21.02 -4.63
CA ILE A 72 -3.27 22.12 -5.34
C ILE A 72 -4.34 23.16 -5.65
N PHE A 73 -4.19 24.36 -5.06
CA PHE A 73 -5.11 25.49 -5.18
C PHE A 73 -6.59 25.19 -4.86
N GLY A 74 -6.88 24.10 -4.13
CA GLY A 74 -8.25 23.71 -3.77
C GLY A 74 -9.09 23.15 -4.92
N LEU A 75 -8.54 23.06 -6.14
CA LEU A 75 -9.26 22.61 -7.34
C LEU A 75 -8.77 21.26 -7.86
N PHE A 76 -7.50 20.94 -7.59
CA PHE A 76 -6.87 19.71 -8.05
C PHE A 76 -6.29 18.94 -6.87
N SER A 77 -6.16 17.63 -7.01
CA SER A 77 -5.39 16.80 -6.09
C SER A 77 -4.38 15.95 -6.85
N VAL A 78 -3.21 15.78 -6.24
CA VAL A 78 -2.20 14.81 -6.69
C VAL A 78 -2.13 13.71 -5.66
N VAL A 79 -2.29 12.48 -6.13
CA VAL A 79 -2.08 11.27 -5.34
C VAL A 79 -0.74 10.64 -5.74
N ARG A 80 0.06 10.27 -4.74
CA ARG A 80 1.35 9.59 -4.95
C ARG A 80 1.38 8.27 -4.19
N VAL A 81 1.76 7.22 -4.90
CA VAL A 81 2.08 5.89 -4.36
C VAL A 81 3.56 5.62 -4.62
N ASN A 82 4.43 6.23 -3.82
CA ASN A 82 5.86 6.18 -4.09
C ASN A 82 6.44 4.80 -3.75
N ARG A 83 6.91 4.08 -4.79
CA ARG A 83 7.56 2.76 -4.67
C ARG A 83 6.74 1.77 -3.82
N GLY A 84 5.42 1.84 -3.97
CA GLY A 84 4.47 0.90 -3.39
C GLY A 84 3.69 0.17 -4.49
N PRO A 85 2.83 -0.79 -4.12
CA PRO A 85 2.69 -1.31 -2.75
C PRO A 85 3.93 -2.10 -2.30
N ILE A 86 4.04 -2.39 -1.01
CA ILE A 86 5.03 -3.35 -0.50
C ILE A 86 4.34 -4.69 -0.33
N TYR A 87 4.76 -5.69 -1.10
CA TYR A 87 4.30 -7.07 -0.92
C TYR A 87 4.84 -7.64 0.40
N LEU A 88 4.02 -8.44 1.09
CA LEU A 88 4.37 -9.00 2.40
C LEU A 88 5.53 -9.99 2.29
N ASN A 89 5.67 -10.69 1.15
CA ASN A 89 6.85 -11.49 0.83
C ASN A 89 7.07 -11.56 -0.70
N LYS A 90 8.22 -12.09 -1.12
CA LYS A 90 8.58 -12.25 -2.55
C LYS A 90 7.70 -13.21 -3.32
N ASP A 91 7.23 -14.27 -2.68
CA ASP A 91 6.41 -15.29 -3.36
C ASP A 91 5.07 -14.67 -3.76
N LEU A 92 4.45 -13.89 -2.87
CA LEU A 92 3.25 -13.11 -3.12
C LEU A 92 3.47 -12.07 -4.23
N GLU A 93 4.61 -11.39 -4.26
CA GLU A 93 4.96 -10.47 -5.35
C GLU A 93 5.05 -11.21 -6.71
N HIS A 94 5.70 -12.36 -6.72
CA HIS A 94 5.91 -13.15 -7.92
C HIS A 94 4.60 -13.76 -8.44
N GLU A 95 3.80 -14.36 -7.56
CA GLU A 95 2.48 -14.92 -7.87
C GLU A 95 1.53 -13.85 -8.44
N ASP A 96 1.54 -12.65 -7.85
CA ASP A 96 0.69 -11.55 -8.30
C ASP A 96 1.11 -11.01 -9.67
N LYS A 97 2.43 -10.89 -9.91
CA LYS A 97 2.97 -10.43 -11.20
C LYS A 97 2.83 -11.45 -12.32
N ILE A 98 2.95 -12.75 -12.06
CA ILE A 98 2.80 -13.79 -13.09
C ILE A 98 1.33 -14.08 -13.38
N GLY A 99 0.47 -14.10 -12.35
CA GLY A 99 -0.98 -14.31 -12.52
C GLY A 99 -1.72 -13.19 -13.26
N SER A 100 -1.00 -12.15 -13.70
CA SER A 100 -1.51 -11.00 -14.44
C SER A 100 -1.23 -11.09 -15.96
N TYR A 101 -0.64 -12.18 -16.46
CA TYR A 101 -0.34 -12.43 -17.88
C TYR A 101 -1.03 -13.68 -18.43
#